data_AF-A0A5S3PCY3-F1
#
_entry.id   AF-A0A5S3PCY3-F1
#
_cell.length_a   1.000
_cell.length_b   1.000
_cell.length_c   1.000
_cell.angle_alpha   90.00
_cell.angle_beta   90.00
_cell.angle_gamma   90.00
#
_symmetry.space_group_name_H-M   'P 1'
#
loop_
_entity.id
_entity.type
_entity.pdbx_description
1 polymer ?
#
loop_
_entity_poly.entity_id
_entity_poly.type
_entity_poly.pdbx_seq_one_letter_code
_entity_poly.pdbx_strand_id
1 'polypeptide(L)'
;MGKRTDEDCAEPFGDQCRKEILDILNVADDETFSHFWNRLREECLKVRRGVEASPNGFRLAPFDMSLTQRSTWLQRKIINPIVTLEAALTDENGPHFAHWERYGEVVPVADETLLASLAELKNRAKRLQAELEDEITGEKAGKVTHTHEIRYYIVHVCLSELRECYPNLKLSRGNWDKEIKIATGAIPDFVRRIFLETTGQLEQLDGPMQANM
;
A
#
# COMPACT_ATOMS: atom_id res chain seq x y z
N MET A 1 -14.19 12.62 6.05
CA MET A 1 -14.06 12.52 4.58
C MET A 1 -13.67 13.88 4.04
N GLY A 2 -12.39 14.10 3.79
CA GLY A 2 -11.93 15.32 3.12
C GLY A 2 -12.13 15.17 1.61
N LYS A 3 -12.74 16.17 0.97
CA LYS A 3 -12.85 16.25 -0.50
C LYS A 3 -11.44 16.21 -1.10
N ARG A 4 -11.22 15.35 -2.11
CA ARG A 4 -10.12 15.53 -3.07
C ARG A 4 -10.40 16.82 -3.83
N THR A 5 -9.61 17.84 -3.57
CA THR A 5 -9.43 18.97 -4.49
C THR A 5 -8.32 18.57 -5.44
N ASP A 6 -8.71 18.07 -6.62
CA ASP A 6 -7.83 17.79 -7.76
C ASP A 6 -7.41 19.11 -8.44
N GLU A 7 -6.84 20.05 -7.68
CA GLU A 7 -6.32 21.31 -8.21
C GLU A 7 -4.82 21.39 -7.85
N ASP A 8 -4.01 21.36 -8.91
CA ASP A 8 -2.55 21.57 -8.97
C ASP A 8 -1.63 20.54 -8.27
N CYS A 9 -1.66 19.29 -8.73
CA CYS A 9 -0.51 18.41 -8.53
C CYS A 9 0.17 18.15 -9.86
N ALA A 10 1.35 18.77 -10.06
CA ALA A 10 2.32 18.31 -11.04
C ALA A 10 2.43 16.77 -10.97
N GLU A 11 2.61 16.11 -12.12
CA GLU A 11 2.78 14.64 -12.14
C GLU A 11 3.80 14.21 -11.08
N PRO A 12 3.52 13.14 -10.32
CA PRO A 12 4.45 12.69 -9.31
C PRO A 12 5.78 12.33 -9.95
N PHE A 13 6.88 12.75 -9.32
CA PHE A 13 8.22 12.68 -9.91
C PHE A 13 8.36 13.46 -11.25
N GLY A 14 7.67 14.58 -11.39
CA GLY A 14 7.80 15.50 -12.54
C GLY A 14 9.05 16.40 -12.49
N ASP A 15 9.16 17.31 -13.46
CA ASP A 15 10.34 18.16 -13.67
C ASP A 15 10.72 19.00 -12.45
N GLN A 16 9.72 19.52 -11.72
CA GLN A 16 9.97 20.29 -10.50
C GLN A 16 10.63 19.42 -9.43
N CYS A 17 10.16 18.19 -9.22
CA CYS A 17 10.78 17.27 -8.29
C CYS A 17 12.20 16.91 -8.72
N ARG A 18 12.39 16.63 -10.02
CA ARG A 18 13.71 16.32 -10.58
C ARG A 18 14.71 17.45 -10.30
N LYS A 19 14.29 18.69 -10.53
CA LYS A 19 15.10 19.89 -10.29
C LYS A 19 15.42 20.08 -8.81
N GLU A 20 14.45 19.90 -7.93
CA GLU A 20 14.67 19.98 -6.49
C GLU A 20 15.65 18.91 -6.01
N ILE A 21 15.61 17.69 -6.55
CA ILE A 21 16.57 16.65 -6.20
C ILE A 21 17.99 16.99 -6.68
N LEU A 22 18.14 17.54 -7.89
CA LEU A 22 19.43 18.05 -8.37
C LEU A 22 20.02 19.08 -7.40
N ASP A 23 19.21 20.07 -7.02
CA ASP A 23 19.62 21.16 -6.13
C ASP A 23 19.96 20.65 -4.73
N ILE A 24 19.15 19.73 -4.17
CA ILE A 24 19.37 19.15 -2.84
C ILE A 24 20.66 18.33 -2.78
N LEU A 25 20.91 17.49 -3.79
CA LEU A 25 22.09 16.63 -3.85
C LEU A 25 23.34 17.38 -4.31
N ASN A 26 23.17 18.54 -4.94
CA ASN A 26 24.23 19.37 -5.52
C ASN A 26 25.13 18.55 -6.47
N VAL A 27 24.50 17.82 -7.38
CA VAL A 27 25.15 17.01 -8.42
C VAL A 27 24.92 17.64 -9.81
N ALA A 28 25.76 17.30 -10.78
CA ALA A 28 25.60 17.76 -12.15
C ALA A 28 24.37 17.11 -12.80
N ASP A 29 23.66 17.88 -13.63
CA ASP A 29 22.59 17.34 -14.48
C ASP A 29 23.21 16.67 -15.72
N ASP A 30 23.70 15.44 -15.53
CA ASP A 30 24.38 14.64 -16.54
C ASP A 30 23.68 13.29 -16.78
N GLU A 31 24.32 12.42 -17.59
CA GLU A 31 23.81 11.08 -17.86
C GLU A 31 23.73 10.21 -16.59
N THR A 32 24.66 10.40 -15.66
CA THR A 32 24.68 9.68 -14.36
C THR A 32 23.44 10.04 -13.56
N PHE A 33 23.12 11.34 -13.47
CA PHE A 33 21.92 11.80 -12.78
C PHE A 33 20.65 11.30 -13.46
N SER A 34 20.60 11.34 -14.79
CA SER A 34 19.45 10.86 -15.55
C SER A 34 19.20 9.36 -15.32
N HIS A 35 20.26 8.55 -15.28
CA HIS A 35 20.17 7.13 -14.95
C HIS A 35 19.69 6.88 -13.52
N PHE A 36 20.30 7.55 -12.53
CA PHE A 36 19.88 7.52 -11.13
C PHE A 36 18.39 7.89 -10.97
N TRP A 37 17.99 9.01 -11.56
CA TRP A 37 16.62 9.53 -11.46
C TRP A 37 15.60 8.55 -12.01
N ASN A 38 15.86 7.95 -13.17
CA ASN A 38 14.94 7.02 -13.80
C ASN A 38 14.73 5.76 -12.97
N ARG A 39 15.79 5.18 -12.40
CA ARG A 39 15.69 3.99 -11.53
C ARG A 39 14.93 4.29 -10.25
N LEU A 40 15.30 5.38 -9.57
CA LEU A 40 14.63 5.82 -8.35
C LEU A 40 13.13 6.07 -8.60
N ARG A 41 12.81 6.81 -9.67
CA ARG A 41 11.43 7.11 -10.09
C ARG A 41 10.65 5.84 -10.36
N GLU A 42 11.21 4.88 -11.10
CA GLU A 42 10.51 3.64 -11.43
C GLU A 42 10.13 2.84 -10.18
N GLU A 43 11.08 2.64 -9.27
CA GLU A 43 10.84 1.90 -8.02
C GLU A 43 9.85 2.62 -7.10
N CYS A 44 10.01 3.94 -6.90
CA CYS A 44 9.09 4.70 -6.06
C CYS A 44 7.68 4.79 -6.66
N LEU A 45 7.51 4.81 -8.00
CA LEU A 45 6.20 4.72 -8.63
C LEU A 45 5.53 3.35 -8.43
N LYS A 46 6.29 2.25 -8.36
CA LYS A 46 5.75 0.92 -7.98
C LYS A 46 5.18 0.97 -6.56
N VAL A 47 5.93 1.54 -5.61
CA VAL A 47 5.49 1.71 -4.22
C VAL A 47 4.25 2.59 -4.13
N ARG A 48 4.26 3.73 -4.82
CA ARG A 48 3.12 4.66 -4.85
C ARG A 48 1.83 3.97 -5.29
N ARG A 49 1.87 3.15 -6.35
CA ARG A 49 0.71 2.36 -6.80
C ARG A 49 0.21 1.41 -5.71
N GLY A 50 1.12 0.80 -4.95
CA GLY A 50 0.77 -0.02 -3.79
C GLY A 50 0.07 0.79 -2.70
N VAL A 51 0.56 1.99 -2.40
CA VAL A 51 -0.05 2.92 -1.43
C VAL A 51 -1.46 3.33 -1.88
N GLU A 52 -1.63 3.70 -3.15
CA GLU A 52 -2.91 4.16 -3.72
C GLU A 52 -3.96 3.04 -3.83
N ALA A 53 -3.53 1.77 -3.94
CA ALA A 53 -4.42 0.63 -4.10
C ALA A 53 -4.81 -0.08 -2.79
N SER A 54 -4.09 0.16 -1.69
CA SER A 54 -4.26 -0.60 -0.45
C SER A 54 -4.69 0.28 0.72
N PRO A 55 -5.61 -0.17 1.59
CA PRO A 55 -5.90 0.55 2.82
C PRO A 55 -4.67 0.63 3.73
N ASN A 56 -4.24 1.83 4.06
CA ASN A 56 -3.07 2.10 4.89
C ASN A 56 -3.11 3.55 5.43
N GLY A 57 -2.14 3.89 6.29
CA GLY A 57 -2.11 5.18 6.99
C GLY A 57 -1.55 6.37 6.19
N PHE A 58 -1.17 6.19 4.92
CA PHE A 58 -0.63 7.29 4.11
C PHE A 58 -1.74 8.13 3.47
N ARG A 59 -1.41 9.38 3.14
CA ARG A 59 -2.37 10.35 2.57
C ARG A 59 -3.00 9.90 1.25
N LEU A 60 -2.24 9.18 0.42
CA LEU A 60 -2.70 8.71 -0.90
C LEU A 60 -3.55 7.44 -0.83
N ALA A 61 -3.59 6.78 0.32
CA ALA A 61 -4.38 5.57 0.51
C ALA A 61 -5.88 5.85 0.28
N PRO A 62 -6.66 4.86 -0.19
CA PRO A 62 -8.10 5.01 -0.36
C PRO A 62 -8.79 5.28 0.99
N PHE A 63 -8.30 4.69 2.07
CA PHE A 63 -8.70 4.93 3.46
C PHE A 63 -7.72 4.22 4.42
N ASP A 64 -7.71 4.65 5.68
CA ASP A 64 -6.92 4.00 6.73
C ASP A 64 -7.69 2.83 7.34
N MET A 65 -7.09 1.64 7.32
CA MET A 65 -7.62 0.43 7.93
C MET A 65 -6.47 -0.55 8.23
N SER A 66 -6.39 -1.01 9.47
CA SER A 66 -5.36 -1.99 9.85
C SER A 66 -5.62 -3.37 9.23
N LEU A 67 -4.60 -4.22 9.19
CA LEU A 67 -4.74 -5.60 8.69
C LEU A 67 -5.76 -6.40 9.48
N THR A 68 -5.79 -6.25 10.81
CA THR A 68 -6.79 -6.89 11.67
C THR A 68 -8.21 -6.41 11.34
N GLN A 69 -8.39 -5.12 11.08
CA GLN A 69 -9.68 -4.57 10.66
C GLN A 69 -10.08 -5.09 9.28
N ARG A 70 -9.15 -5.19 8.31
CA ARG A 70 -9.40 -5.78 6.99
C ARG A 70 -9.77 -7.26 7.07
N SER A 71 -9.02 -8.07 7.82
CA SER A 71 -9.34 -9.49 8.03
C SER A 71 -10.73 -9.64 8.67
N THR A 72 -11.01 -8.88 9.72
CA THR A 72 -12.33 -8.87 10.38
C THR A 72 -13.45 -8.45 9.42
N TRP A 73 -13.20 -7.47 8.55
CA TRP A 73 -14.16 -7.03 7.55
C TRP A 73 -14.45 -8.14 6.53
N LEU A 74 -13.43 -8.81 5.99
CA LEU A 74 -13.58 -9.94 5.06
C LEU A 74 -14.41 -11.06 5.70
N GLN A 75 -14.08 -11.42 6.95
CA GLN A 75 -14.83 -12.43 7.69
C GLN A 75 -16.31 -12.06 7.82
N ARG A 76 -16.61 -10.85 8.28
CA ARG A 76 -17.98 -10.42 8.61
C ARG A 76 -18.83 -10.08 7.39
N LYS A 77 -18.23 -9.53 6.34
CA LYS A 77 -18.95 -8.97 5.18
C LYS A 77 -18.97 -9.87 3.97
N ILE A 78 -18.02 -10.81 3.87
CA ILE A 78 -17.92 -11.70 2.72
C ILE A 78 -18.07 -13.16 3.15
N ILE A 79 -17.18 -13.65 4.03
CA ILE A 79 -17.10 -15.09 4.33
C ILE A 79 -18.34 -15.59 5.07
N ASN A 80 -18.72 -14.96 6.19
CA ASN A 80 -19.89 -15.38 6.96
C ASN A 80 -21.19 -15.27 6.14
N PRO A 81 -21.45 -14.18 5.40
CA PRO A 81 -22.61 -14.10 4.51
C PRO A 81 -22.64 -15.21 3.46
N ILE A 82 -21.50 -15.56 2.85
CA ILE A 82 -21.47 -16.68 1.89
C ILE A 82 -21.82 -18.00 2.58
N VAL A 83 -21.29 -18.26 3.77
CA VAL A 83 -21.64 -19.47 4.55
C VAL A 83 -23.15 -19.51 4.86
N THR A 84 -23.75 -18.37 5.22
CA THR A 84 -25.20 -18.28 5.44
C THR A 84 -25.99 -18.50 4.15
N LEU A 85 -25.54 -17.95 3.02
CA LEU A 85 -26.17 -18.15 1.72
C LEU A 85 -26.08 -19.60 1.26
N GLU A 86 -24.91 -20.23 1.36
CA GLU A 86 -24.71 -21.65 1.05
C GLU A 86 -25.68 -22.55 1.84
N ALA A 87 -25.91 -22.24 3.12
CA ALA A 87 -26.87 -22.96 3.95
C ALA A 87 -28.34 -22.70 3.54
N ALA A 88 -28.67 -21.48 3.13
CA ALA A 88 -30.01 -21.10 2.70
C ALA A 88 -30.38 -21.65 1.30
N LEU A 89 -29.39 -21.93 0.45
CA LEU A 89 -29.56 -22.40 -0.92
C LEU A 89 -29.66 -23.93 -1.04
N THR A 90 -29.83 -24.66 0.06
CA THR A 90 -30.05 -26.11 0.04
C THR A 90 -31.46 -26.47 -0.41
N ASP A 91 -31.63 -27.67 -0.96
CA ASP A 91 -32.94 -28.17 -1.41
C ASP A 91 -33.98 -28.23 -0.26
N GLU A 92 -33.52 -28.47 0.97
CA GLU A 92 -34.37 -28.44 2.18
C GLU A 92 -35.07 -27.09 2.36
N ASN A 93 -34.42 -25.99 1.96
CA ASN A 93 -34.95 -24.63 2.05
C ASN A 93 -35.76 -24.20 0.82
N GLY A 94 -35.95 -25.09 -0.16
CA GLY A 94 -36.71 -24.83 -1.39
C GLY A 94 -38.11 -24.21 -1.21
N PRO A 95 -38.90 -24.56 -0.19
CA PRO A 95 -40.20 -23.92 0.05
C PRO A 95 -40.14 -22.41 0.23
N HIS A 96 -39.02 -21.84 0.69
CA HIS A 96 -38.85 -20.39 0.85
C HIS A 96 -38.73 -19.64 -0.49
N PHE A 97 -38.43 -20.35 -1.58
CA PHE A 97 -38.25 -19.80 -2.93
C PHE A 97 -39.41 -20.13 -3.89
N ALA A 98 -40.39 -20.90 -3.42
CA ALA A 98 -41.55 -21.28 -4.22
C ALA A 98 -42.48 -20.09 -4.46
N HIS A 99 -43.00 -19.97 -5.69
CA HIS A 99 -44.05 -19.01 -6.03
C HIS A 99 -45.35 -19.76 -6.38
N TRP A 100 -46.48 -19.30 -5.84
CA TRP A 100 -47.76 -20.01 -5.94
C TRP A 100 -48.27 -20.19 -7.38
N GLU A 101 -47.91 -19.29 -8.29
CA GLU A 101 -48.28 -19.35 -9.72
C GLU A 101 -47.48 -20.39 -10.52
N ARG A 102 -46.42 -20.99 -9.95
CA ARG A 102 -45.56 -21.97 -10.62
C ARG A 102 -45.99 -23.42 -10.32
N TYR A 103 -47.29 -23.66 -10.30
CA TYR A 103 -47.95 -24.91 -9.88
C TYR A 103 -47.15 -26.19 -10.17
N GLY A 104 -46.59 -26.81 -9.12
CA GLY A 104 -45.92 -28.11 -9.21
C GLY A 104 -44.53 -28.11 -9.86
N GLU A 105 -44.00 -26.96 -10.26
CA GLU A 105 -42.63 -26.85 -10.77
C GLU A 105 -41.62 -26.99 -9.62
N VAL A 106 -40.80 -28.04 -9.68
CA VAL A 106 -39.64 -28.20 -8.80
C VAL A 106 -38.46 -27.52 -9.47
N VAL A 107 -38.22 -26.26 -9.13
CA VAL A 107 -37.05 -25.51 -9.57
C VAL A 107 -35.98 -25.63 -8.50
N PRO A 108 -34.76 -26.12 -8.82
CA PRO A 108 -33.64 -26.12 -7.88
C PRO A 108 -33.40 -24.72 -7.32
N VAL A 109 -33.12 -24.63 -6.02
CA VAL A 109 -32.91 -23.35 -5.31
C VAL A 109 -31.69 -22.60 -5.84
N ALA A 110 -30.65 -23.35 -6.18
CA ALA A 110 -29.45 -22.86 -6.85
C ALA A 110 -28.98 -23.91 -7.86
N ASP A 111 -28.41 -23.45 -8.97
CA ASP A 111 -27.70 -24.32 -9.89
C ASP A 111 -26.23 -24.54 -9.46
N GLU A 112 -25.58 -25.53 -10.07
CA GLU A 112 -24.18 -25.86 -9.79
C GLU A 112 -23.24 -24.69 -10.08
N THR A 113 -23.58 -23.82 -11.04
CA THR A 113 -22.74 -22.68 -11.44
C THR A 113 -22.73 -21.59 -10.37
N LEU A 114 -23.90 -21.28 -9.79
CA LEU A 114 -24.04 -20.34 -8.69
C LEU A 114 -23.29 -20.83 -7.45
N LEU A 115 -23.46 -22.11 -7.10
CA LEU A 115 -22.76 -22.72 -5.97
C LEU A 115 -21.24 -22.71 -6.17
N ALA A 116 -20.77 -23.03 -7.38
CA ALA A 116 -19.35 -22.97 -7.71
C ALA A 116 -18.80 -21.53 -7.61
N SER A 117 -19.54 -20.54 -8.08
CA SER A 117 -19.15 -19.12 -8.02
C SER A 117 -19.06 -18.61 -6.58
N LEU A 118 -20.00 -19.01 -5.71
CA LEU A 118 -19.95 -18.70 -4.27
C LEU A 118 -18.74 -19.35 -3.60
N ALA A 119 -18.45 -20.61 -3.93
CA ALA A 119 -17.28 -21.31 -3.42
C ALA A 119 -15.96 -20.64 -3.87
N GLU A 120 -15.86 -20.20 -5.13
CA GLU A 120 -14.70 -19.49 -5.64
C GLU A 120 -14.48 -18.17 -4.89
N LEU A 121 -15.53 -17.35 -4.73
CA LEU A 121 -15.46 -16.10 -3.99
C LEU A 121 -15.04 -16.33 -2.53
N LYS A 122 -15.63 -17.34 -1.87
CA LYS A 122 -15.27 -17.74 -0.50
C LYS A 122 -13.80 -18.13 -0.41
N ASN A 123 -13.30 -18.93 -1.35
CA ASN A 123 -11.90 -19.36 -1.37
C ASN A 123 -10.94 -18.20 -1.62
N ARG A 124 -11.29 -17.27 -2.52
CA ARG A 124 -10.52 -16.04 -2.73
C ARG A 124 -10.47 -15.17 -1.48
N ALA A 125 -11.61 -14.97 -0.82
CA ALA A 125 -11.68 -14.19 0.42
C ALA A 125 -10.89 -14.85 1.56
N LYS A 126 -10.97 -16.18 1.71
CA LYS A 126 -10.21 -16.94 2.71
C LYS A 126 -8.71 -16.91 2.47
N ARG A 127 -8.26 -16.99 1.20
CA ARG A 127 -6.83 -16.85 0.86
C ARG A 127 -6.30 -15.49 1.26
N LEU A 128 -7.01 -14.42 0.87
CA LEU A 128 -6.63 -13.07 1.28
C LEU A 128 -6.65 -12.92 2.80
N GLN A 129 -7.63 -13.48 3.49
CA GLN A 129 -7.67 -13.46 4.95
C GLN A 129 -6.46 -14.16 5.58
N ALA A 130 -6.06 -15.32 5.07
CA ALA A 130 -4.89 -16.05 5.56
C ALA A 130 -3.60 -15.26 5.33
N GLU A 131 -3.44 -14.63 4.15
CA GLU A 131 -2.30 -13.72 3.87
C GLU A 131 -2.22 -12.59 4.91
N LEU A 132 -3.35 -11.96 5.24
CA LEU A 132 -3.41 -10.93 6.26
C LEU A 132 -3.12 -11.47 7.67
N GLU A 133 -3.58 -12.67 8.00
CA GLU A 133 -3.42 -13.30 9.31
C GLU A 133 -1.98 -13.80 9.56
N ASP A 134 -1.31 -14.32 8.53
CA ASP A 134 0.10 -14.69 8.58
C ASP A 134 0.98 -13.47 8.90
N GLU A 135 0.64 -12.30 8.37
CA GLU A 135 1.32 -11.04 8.68
C GLU A 135 1.02 -10.55 10.10
N ILE A 136 -0.17 -10.83 10.63
CA ILE A 136 -0.57 -10.49 12.00
C ILE A 136 0.07 -11.43 13.04
N THR A 137 0.18 -12.73 12.77
CA THR A 137 0.44 -13.79 13.77
C THR A 137 1.68 -14.66 13.54
N GLY A 138 2.31 -14.63 12.36
CA GLY A 138 3.51 -15.43 12.06
C GLY A 138 4.81 -14.90 12.68
N GLU A 139 5.98 -15.39 12.25
CA GLU A 139 7.31 -14.91 12.70
C GLU A 139 7.55 -13.39 12.47
N LYS A 140 6.69 -12.79 11.63
CA LYS A 140 6.61 -11.37 11.26
C LYS A 140 5.59 -10.57 12.09
N ALA A 141 4.83 -11.21 12.97
CA ALA A 141 3.85 -10.59 13.86
C ALA A 141 4.46 -9.44 14.67
N GLY A 142 3.83 -8.25 14.59
CA GLY A 142 4.27 -7.05 15.29
C GLY A 142 5.55 -6.38 14.75
N LYS A 143 6.24 -7.01 13.78
CA LYS A 143 7.38 -6.39 13.05
C LYS A 143 6.91 -5.66 11.80
N VAL A 144 5.78 -6.09 11.24
CA VAL A 144 5.24 -5.56 9.99
C VAL A 144 4.01 -4.71 10.27
N THR A 145 4.21 -3.40 10.24
CA THR A 145 3.13 -2.46 9.93
C THR A 145 3.47 -1.97 8.54
N HIS A 146 2.62 -2.23 7.53
CA HIS A 146 2.94 -1.88 6.14
C HIS A 146 3.42 -0.44 5.98
N THR A 147 2.91 0.48 6.80
CA THR A 147 3.36 1.86 6.84
C THR A 147 4.84 2.00 7.23
N HIS A 148 5.35 1.23 8.20
CA HIS A 148 6.78 1.24 8.53
C HIS A 148 7.62 0.52 7.48
N GLU A 149 7.18 -0.62 6.94
CA GLU A 149 7.93 -1.30 5.87
C GLU A 149 8.06 -0.43 4.62
N ILE A 150 6.99 0.25 4.22
CA ILE A 150 7.01 1.19 3.09
C ILE A 150 7.97 2.35 3.38
N ARG A 151 7.98 2.90 4.61
CA ARG A 151 8.98 3.90 5.01
C ARG A 151 10.40 3.38 4.86
N TYR A 152 10.71 2.22 5.43
CA TYR A 152 12.04 1.61 5.36
C TYR A 152 12.45 1.32 3.92
N TYR A 153 11.54 0.79 3.12
CA TYR A 153 11.79 0.46 1.72
C TYR A 153 12.10 1.71 0.89
N ILE A 154 11.33 2.79 1.05
CA ILE A 154 11.60 4.06 0.35
C ILE A 154 12.99 4.59 0.73
N VAL A 155 13.33 4.60 2.02
CA VAL A 155 14.67 5.02 2.48
C VAL A 155 15.76 4.12 1.90
N HIS A 156 15.55 2.80 1.91
CA HIS A 156 16.49 1.84 1.34
C HIS A 156 16.74 2.12 -0.13
N VAL A 157 15.68 2.24 -0.95
CA VAL A 157 15.80 2.55 -2.39
C VAL A 157 16.54 3.88 -2.59
N CYS A 158 16.19 4.93 -1.85
CA CYS A 158 16.87 6.21 -1.92
C CYS A 158 18.39 6.07 -1.70
N LEU A 159 18.79 5.35 -0.65
CA LEU A 159 20.20 5.20 -0.28
C LEU A 159 20.95 4.21 -1.18
N SER A 160 20.31 3.13 -1.65
CA SER A 160 20.93 2.15 -2.53
C SER A 160 21.25 2.77 -3.89
N GLU A 161 20.30 3.48 -4.48
CA GLU A 161 20.47 4.14 -5.78
C GLU A 161 21.54 5.24 -5.72
N LEU A 162 21.58 6.02 -4.62
CA LEU A 162 22.63 7.01 -4.39
C LEU A 162 24.02 6.39 -4.27
N ARG A 163 24.17 5.29 -3.51
CA ARG A 163 25.47 4.62 -3.33
C ARG A 163 25.99 4.04 -4.63
N GLU A 164 25.10 3.53 -5.48
CA GLU A 164 25.47 2.93 -6.74
C GLU A 164 25.89 3.98 -7.77
N CYS A 165 25.12 5.05 -7.93
CA CYS A 165 25.39 6.08 -8.94
C CYS A 165 26.44 7.12 -8.47
N TYR A 166 26.54 7.36 -7.17
CA TYR A 166 27.44 8.35 -6.57
C TYR A 166 28.23 7.77 -5.39
N PRO A 167 29.14 6.81 -5.61
CA PRO A 167 29.86 6.13 -4.54
C PRO A 167 30.75 7.06 -3.69
N ASN A 168 31.17 8.19 -4.26
CA ASN A 168 32.00 9.19 -3.58
C ASN A 168 31.18 10.24 -2.81
N LEU A 169 29.85 10.25 -2.96
CA LEU A 169 28.99 11.17 -2.24
C LEU A 169 28.94 10.77 -0.76
N LYS A 170 29.38 11.66 0.13
CA LYS A 170 29.32 11.40 1.57
C LYS A 170 27.86 11.44 2.05
N LEU A 171 27.35 10.27 2.41
CA LEU A 171 26.04 10.15 3.04
C LEU A 171 26.11 10.66 4.50
N SER A 172 25.74 11.93 4.69
CA SER A 172 25.62 12.53 6.02
C SER A 172 24.24 12.24 6.61
N ARG A 173 24.15 12.09 7.94
CA ARG A 173 22.86 12.04 8.66
C ARG A 173 22.17 13.40 8.75
N GLY A 174 22.81 14.46 8.26
CA GLY A 174 22.35 15.83 8.41
C GLY A 174 22.63 16.39 9.80
N ASN A 175 22.15 17.61 10.03
CA ASN A 175 22.21 18.31 11.31
C ASN A 175 20.81 18.43 11.90
N TRP A 176 20.70 18.23 13.21
CA TRP A 176 19.45 18.50 13.91
C TRP A 176 19.23 20.01 14.02
N ASP A 177 18.17 20.51 13.37
CA ASP A 177 17.74 21.89 13.54
C ASP A 177 16.75 21.97 14.71
N LYS A 178 17.11 22.74 15.74
CA LYS A 178 16.32 22.88 16.97
C LYS A 178 15.10 23.78 16.81
N GLU A 179 15.12 24.72 15.87
CA GLU A 179 14.04 25.69 15.69
C GLU A 179 12.85 25.04 14.99
N ILE A 180 13.13 24.38 13.87
CA ILE A 180 12.12 23.65 13.09
C ILE A 180 11.95 22.20 13.57
N LYS A 181 12.81 21.73 14.49
CA LYS A 181 12.77 20.38 15.10
C LYS A 181 12.83 19.25 14.06
N ILE A 182 13.69 19.40 13.07
CA ILE A 182 13.84 18.44 11.97
C ILE A 182 15.32 18.16 11.68
N ALA A 183 15.67 16.96 11.23
CA ALA A 183 16.98 16.74 10.60
C ALA A 183 17.04 17.45 9.24
N THR A 184 18.11 18.22 8.98
CA THR A 184 18.33 18.99 7.75
C THR A 184 19.63 18.61 7.07
N GLY A 185 19.71 18.79 5.75
CA GLY A 185 20.89 18.50 4.94
C GLY A 185 20.56 17.58 3.77
N ALA A 186 21.49 17.48 2.82
CA ALA A 186 21.25 16.86 1.51
C ALA A 186 20.52 15.50 1.58
N ILE A 187 20.96 14.57 2.44
CA ILE A 187 20.36 13.23 2.52
C ILE A 187 18.97 13.24 3.18
N PRO A 188 18.77 13.81 4.39
CA PRO A 188 17.42 13.95 4.95
C PRO A 188 16.44 14.72 4.05
N ASP A 189 16.90 15.78 3.39
CA ASP A 189 16.06 16.60 2.49
C ASP A 189 15.66 15.80 1.24
N PHE A 190 16.61 15.08 0.64
CA PHE A 190 16.38 14.20 -0.50
C PHE A 190 15.36 13.11 -0.16
N VAL A 191 15.60 12.37 0.93
CA VAL A 191 14.73 11.26 1.36
C VAL A 191 13.32 11.77 1.63
N ARG A 192 13.15 12.89 2.35
CA ARG A 192 11.84 13.48 2.60
C ARG A 192 11.13 13.90 1.32
N ARG A 193 11.88 14.43 0.36
CA ARG A 193 11.32 14.89 -0.91
C ARG A 193 10.79 13.72 -1.74
N ILE A 194 11.54 12.61 -1.81
CA ILE A 194 11.12 11.37 -2.47
C ILE A 194 9.96 10.72 -1.72
N PHE A 195 10.00 10.73 -0.39
CA PHE A 195 8.94 10.19 0.43
C PHE A 195 7.61 10.92 0.20
N LEU A 196 7.66 12.25 0.08
CA LEU A 196 6.51 13.07 -0.30
C LEU A 196 5.94 12.66 -1.67
N GLU A 197 6.78 12.54 -2.70
CA GLU A 197 6.31 12.08 -4.03
C GLU A 197 5.70 10.68 -3.99
N THR A 198 6.25 9.81 -3.15
CA THR A 198 5.82 8.41 -3.08
C THR A 198 4.51 8.24 -2.31
N THR A 199 4.34 8.97 -1.21
CA THR A 199 3.27 8.72 -0.21
C THR A 199 2.27 9.86 -0.09
N GLY A 200 2.55 11.02 -0.69
CA GLY A 200 1.78 12.26 -0.54
C GLY A 200 1.90 12.89 0.85
N GLN A 201 2.79 12.37 1.70
CA GLN A 201 2.96 12.79 3.07
C GLN A 201 4.36 13.36 3.28
N LEU A 202 4.43 14.51 3.96
CA LEU A 202 5.66 15.00 4.56
C LEU A 202 5.84 14.30 5.90
N GLU A 203 6.88 13.49 6.04
CA GLU A 203 7.21 12.80 7.28
C GLU A 203 8.70 12.94 7.57
N GLN A 204 9.03 13.09 8.85
CA GLN A 204 10.40 12.95 9.33
C GLN A 204 10.71 11.47 9.48
N LEU A 205 11.72 10.99 8.76
CA LEU A 205 12.20 9.62 8.89
C LEU A 205 13.41 9.59 9.86
N ASP A 206 13.29 10.33 10.97
CA ASP A 206 14.36 10.66 11.92
C ASP A 206 14.60 9.55 12.97
N GLY A 207 13.81 8.48 12.91
CA GLY A 207 14.09 7.23 13.63
C GLY A 207 15.38 6.57 13.12
N PRO A 208 16.02 5.66 13.87
CA PRO A 208 17.29 5.12 13.45
C PRO A 208 17.11 4.48 12.06
N MET A 209 17.75 5.07 11.06
CA MET A 209 18.31 4.32 9.93
C MET A 209 19.36 3.36 10.52
N GLN A 210 18.95 2.46 11.40
CA GLN A 210 19.67 1.25 11.72
C GLN A 210 19.57 0.42 10.46
N ALA A 211 20.48 0.72 9.54
CA ALA A 211 21.11 -0.32 8.77
C ALA A 211 21.64 -1.34 9.78
N ASN A 212 20.80 -2.27 10.19
CA ASN A 212 21.28 -3.61 10.49
C ASN A 212 21.61 -4.22 9.12
N MET A 213 22.78 -3.80 8.60
CA MET A 213 23.67 -4.73 7.91
C MET A 213 24.18 -5.72 8.94
#